data_AF-K1Y8K5-F1
#
_entry.id   AF-K1Y8K5-F1
#
_cell.length_a   1.000
_cell.length_b   1.000
_cell.length_c   1.000
_cell.angle_alpha   90.00
_cell.angle_beta   90.00
_cell.angle_gamma   90.00
#
_symmetry.space_group_name_H-M   'P 1'
#
loop_
_entity.id
_entity.type
_entity.pdbx_description
1 polymer ?
#
loop_
_entity_poly.entity_id
_entity_poly.type
_entity_poly.pdbx_seq_one_letter_code
_entity_poly.pdbx_strand_id
1 'polypeptide(L)' 'MAKIQPIILAGGTGSRLWPLSRELYPKQLLRLTNHTSLLQTTLLRAA' A
#
# COMPACT_ATOMS: atom_id res chain seq x y z
N MET A 1 13.27 -21.64 -16.31
CA MET A 1 12.46 -20.40 -16.19
C MET A 1 13.23 -19.39 -15.37
N ALA A 2 13.26 -18.12 -15.80
CA ALA A 2 13.81 -17.05 -14.98
C ALA A 2 12.87 -16.77 -13.79
N LYS A 3 13.43 -16.56 -12.60
CA LYS A 3 12.67 -16.20 -11.40
C LYS A 3 12.22 -14.74 -11.51
N ILE A 4 10.92 -14.49 -11.44
CA ILE A 4 10.37 -13.11 -11.43
C ILE A 4 10.44 -12.58 -9.99
N GLN A 5 10.98 -11.36 -9.82
CA GLN A 5 11.01 -10.66 -8.55
C GLN A 5 10.04 -9.48 -8.60
N PRO A 6 8.86 -9.56 -7.95
CA PRO A 6 7.95 -8.43 -7.89
C PRO A 6 8.55 -7.32 -7.00
N ILE A 7 8.38 -6.07 -7.44
CA ILE A 7 8.75 -4.87 -6.68
C ILE A 7 7.49 -4.02 -6.49
N ILE A 8 7.14 -3.74 -5.24
CA ILE A 8 5.98 -2.90 -4.89
C ILE A 8 6.48 -1.51 -4.53
N LEU A 9 6.07 -0.50 -5.32
CA LEU A 9 6.38 0.90 -5.04
C LEU A 9 5.36 1.47 -4.03
N ALA A 10 5.82 1.76 -2.81
CA ALA A 10 4.99 2.27 -1.72
C ALA A 10 5.35 3.72 -1.38
N GLY A 11 4.92 4.65 -2.23
CA GLY A 11 5.18 6.09 -2.07
C GLY A 11 3.93 6.97 -2.21
N GLY A 12 4.18 8.28 -2.13
CA GLY A 12 3.16 9.34 -2.18
C GLY A 12 2.62 9.71 -0.80
N THR A 13 2.47 11.01 -0.55
CA THR A 13 2.05 11.57 0.76
C THR A 13 0.61 11.27 1.14
N GLY A 14 -0.23 10.91 0.16
CA GLY A 14 -1.65 10.61 0.39
C GLY A 14 -2.48 11.82 0.83
N SER A 15 -2.09 13.04 0.45
CA SER A 15 -2.74 14.29 0.87
C SER A 15 -4.25 14.36 0.62
N ARG A 16 -4.75 13.72 -0.45
CA ARG A 16 -6.21 13.62 -0.75
C ARG A 16 -7.00 12.78 0.26
N LEU A 17 -6.31 11.96 1.06
CA LEU A 17 -6.90 11.13 2.10
C LEU A 17 -6.73 11.73 3.49
N TRP A 18 -6.34 13.00 3.61
CA TRP A 18 -6.35 13.68 4.89
C TRP A 18 -7.80 13.69 5.46
N PRO A 19 -8.01 13.46 6.77
CA PRO A 19 -7.02 13.34 7.85
C PRO A 19 -6.48 11.92 8.07
N LEU A 20 -6.94 10.93 7.30
CA LEU A 20 -6.58 9.52 7.48
C LEU A 20 -5.11 9.26 7.13
N SER A 21 -4.61 9.86 6.03
CA SER A 21 -3.19 9.83 5.67
C SER A 21 -2.47 11.05 6.23
N ARG A 22 -1.37 10.82 6.95
CA ARG A 22 -0.50 11.84 7.54
C ARG A 22 0.96 11.47 7.25
N GLU A 23 1.88 12.40 7.51
CA GLU A 23 3.31 12.19 7.29
C GLU A 23 3.84 10.90 7.95
N LEU A 24 3.47 10.67 9.22
CA LEU A 24 3.85 9.46 9.96
C LEU A 24 2.88 8.28 9.80
N TYR A 25 1.75 8.49 9.11
CA TYR A 25 0.70 7.48 8.88
C TYR A 25 0.30 7.47 7.41
N PRO A 26 1.15 6.92 6.52
CA PRO A 26 0.97 7.08 5.09
C PRO A 26 -0.07 6.12 4.51
N LYS A 27 -0.69 6.51 3.38
CA LYS A 27 -1.87 5.85 2.79
C LYS A 27 -1.76 4.32 2.66
N GLN A 28 -0.58 3.82 2.33
CA GLN A 28 -0.32 2.40 2.06
C GLN A 28 -0.55 1.50 3.28
N LEU A 29 -0.52 2.07 4.49
CA LEU A 29 -0.81 1.37 5.74
C LEU A 29 -2.30 1.40 6.11
N LEU A 30 -3.11 2.20 5.41
CA LEU A 30 -4.54 2.32 5.66
C LEU A 30 -5.32 1.12 5.12
N ARG A 31 -6.40 0.77 5.83
CA ARG A 31 -7.39 -0.24 5.45
C ARG A 31 -8.62 0.46 4.86
N LEU A 32 -8.55 0.85 3.59
CA LEU A 32 -9.62 1.65 2.95
C LEU A 32 -10.77 0.80 2.41
N THR A 33 -10.46 -0.34 1.80
CA THR A 33 -11.45 -1.18 1.08
C THR A 33 -11.54 -2.59 1.63
N ASN A 34 -10.52 -3.06 2.36
CA ASN A 34 -10.39 -4.43 2.84
C ASN A 34 -10.00 -4.45 4.33
N HIS A 35 -10.08 -5.62 4.94
CA HIS A 35 -9.55 -5.86 6.29
C HIS A 35 -8.02 -5.75 6.39
N THR A 36 -7.32 -5.78 5.25
CA THR A 36 -5.87 -5.61 5.11
C THR A 36 -5.51 -4.21 4.63
N SER A 37 -4.29 -3.76 4.93
CA SER A 37 -3.80 -2.48 4.41
C SER A 37 -3.69 -2.50 2.87
N LEU A 38 -3.63 -1.34 2.22
CA LEU A 38 -3.38 -1.25 0.78
C LEU A 38 -2.08 -1.97 0.36
N LEU A 39 -1.03 -1.87 1.19
CA LEU A 39 0.24 -2.56 0.95
C LEU A 39 0.07 -4.09 1.05
N GLN A 40 -0.57 -4.58 2.11
CA GLN A 40 -0.84 -6.02 2.30
C GLN A 40 -1.72 -6.57 1.17
N THR A 41 -2.76 -5.83 0.78
CA THR A 41 -3.62 -6.19 -0.36
C THR A 41 -2.84 -6.28 -1.67
N THR A 42 -1.85 -5.41 -1.87
CA THR A 42 -1.00 -5.44 -3.08
C THR A 42 -0.02 -6.61 -3.05
N LEU A 43 0.54 -6.95 -1.90
CA LEU A 43 1.39 -8.13 -1.72
C LEU A 43 0.64 -9.42 -2.03
N LEU A 44 -0.60 -9.56 -1.54
CA LEU A 44 -1.43 -10.75 -1.79
C LEU A 44 -1.79 -10.97 -3.27
N ARG A 45 -1.80 -9.91 -4.09
CA ARG A 45 -2.02 -10.01 -5.55
C ARG A 45 -0.77 -10.37 -6.33
N ALA A 46 0.41 -10.10 -5.76
CA ALA A 46 1.71 -10.34 -6.39
C ALA A 46 2.32 -11.70 -5.99
N ALA A 47 1.72 -12.37 -5.01
CA ALA A 47 2.08 -13.71 -4.56
C ALA A 47 1.68 -14.78 -5.58
#